data_AF-A0AAV9UR02-F1
#
_entry.id   AF-A0AAV9UR02-F1
#
_cell.length_a   1.000
_cell.length_b   1.000
_cell.length_c   1.000
_cell.angle_alpha   90.00
_cell.angle_beta   90.00
_cell.angle_gamma   90.00
#
_symmetry.space_group_name_H-M   'P 1'
#
loop_
_entity.id
_entity.type
_entity.pdbx_description
1 polymer ?
#
loop_
_entity_poly.entity_id
_entity_poly.type
_entity_poly.pdbx_seq_one_letter_code
_entity_poly.pdbx_strand_id
1 'polypeptide(L)'
;MAAPIAAVLFDIGGVVVRSPLLAIEAYETAHDLPSGYINWNIYHGGQNSAWKQLERNEIPMDDGFFHGFHADLNNPDMWVRFLKEKGLALSPAPLIDAKWLFWEMMRVSREIDPYMLNAIQKLRETRKYRLGEALLQCKPQKASIARAGHFAYHRIAHRMPPSVGRSEHSRRLDKQLRLPGRPSLSG
;
A
#
# COMPACT_ATOMS: atom_id res chain seq x y z
N MET A 1 -13.58 33.71 -20.11
CA MET A 1 -12.37 33.68 -19.24
C MET A 1 -12.58 32.59 -18.20
N ALA A 2 -11.59 31.72 -17.97
CA ALA A 2 -11.68 30.70 -16.93
C ALA A 2 -11.66 31.35 -15.54
N ALA A 3 -12.42 30.79 -14.60
CA ALA A 3 -12.39 31.25 -13.21
C ALA A 3 -10.96 31.10 -12.63
N PRO A 4 -10.48 32.05 -11.81
CA PRO A 4 -9.15 31.98 -11.23
C PRO A 4 -9.03 30.77 -10.30
N ILE A 5 -7.89 30.06 -10.36
CA ILE A 5 -7.60 28.91 -9.50
C ILE A 5 -7.44 29.41 -8.06
N ALA A 6 -8.31 28.96 -7.16
CA ALA A 6 -8.30 29.37 -5.75
C ALA A 6 -7.58 28.37 -4.82
N ALA A 7 -7.46 27.10 -5.25
CA ALA A 7 -6.91 26.04 -4.43
C ALA A 7 -6.17 24.99 -5.27
N VAL A 8 -5.20 24.32 -4.64
CA VAL A 8 -4.47 23.18 -5.20
C VAL A 8 -4.54 22.03 -4.19
N LEU A 9 -5.02 20.88 -4.63
CA LEU A 9 -5.08 19.64 -3.85
C LEU A 9 -4.06 18.66 -4.40
N PHE A 10 -3.24 18.09 -3.52
CA PHE A 10 -2.27 17.06 -3.88
C PHE A 10 -2.75 15.71 -3.35
N ASP A 11 -2.81 14.71 -4.23
CA ASP A 11 -2.75 13.34 -3.75
C ASP A 11 -1.40 13.09 -3.06
N ILE A 12 -1.33 12.10 -2.18
CA ILE A 12 -0.13 11.82 -1.41
C ILE A 12 0.63 10.64 -2.00
N GLY A 13 0.02 9.47 -2.09
CA GLY A 13 0.70 8.25 -2.54
C GLY A 13 1.00 8.27 -4.04
N GLY A 14 2.27 8.28 -4.42
CA GLY A 14 2.70 8.35 -5.83
C GLY A 14 2.76 9.76 -6.41
N VAL A 15 2.44 10.79 -5.61
CA VAL A 15 2.57 12.20 -5.99
C VAL A 15 3.54 12.89 -5.04
N VAL A 16 3.14 13.11 -3.78
CA VAL A 16 4.01 13.78 -2.80
C VAL A 16 5.00 12.82 -2.16
N VAL A 17 4.61 11.56 -1.98
CA VAL A 17 5.48 10.48 -1.52
C VAL A 17 5.51 9.36 -2.55
N ARG A 18 6.49 8.46 -2.43
CA ARG A 18 6.51 7.25 -3.26
C ARG A 18 5.23 6.45 -3.14
N SER A 19 4.85 5.80 -4.24
CA SER A 19 3.60 5.04 -4.30
C SER A 19 3.69 3.75 -3.46
N PRO A 20 2.67 3.44 -2.63
CA PRO A 20 2.58 2.15 -1.94
C PRO A 20 2.43 0.99 -2.93
N LEU A 21 1.96 1.24 -4.16
CA LEU A 21 1.82 0.21 -5.19
C LEU A 21 3.17 -0.43 -5.58
N LEU A 22 4.28 0.29 -5.38
CA LEU A 22 5.63 -0.26 -5.60
C LEU A 22 5.96 -1.38 -4.60
N ALA A 23 5.47 -1.27 -3.36
CA ALA A 23 5.66 -2.33 -2.36
C ALA A 23 4.82 -3.57 -2.72
N ILE A 24 3.63 -3.36 -3.27
CA ILE A 24 2.78 -4.45 -3.78
C ILE A 24 3.46 -5.17 -4.94
N GLU A 25 3.92 -4.45 -5.95
CA GLU A 25 4.60 -5.03 -7.11
C GLU A 25 5.87 -5.81 -6.70
N ALA A 26 6.66 -5.25 -5.79
CA ALA A 26 7.83 -5.94 -5.24
C ALA A 26 7.45 -7.22 -4.48
N TYR A 27 6.35 -7.19 -3.71
CA TYR A 27 5.85 -8.37 -3.01
C TYR A 27 5.38 -9.45 -3.99
N GLU A 28 4.59 -9.08 -5.00
CA GLU A 28 4.09 -10.00 -6.03
C GLU A 28 5.26 -10.67 -6.75
N THR A 29 6.26 -9.89 -7.16
CA THR A 29 7.46 -10.39 -7.82
C THR A 29 8.25 -11.35 -6.91
N ALA A 30 8.41 -11.02 -5.63
CA ALA A 30 9.16 -11.85 -4.69
C ALA A 30 8.46 -13.16 -4.30
N HIS A 31 7.15 -13.28 -4.57
CA HIS A 31 6.33 -14.45 -4.22
C HIS A 31 5.77 -15.16 -5.46
N ASP A 32 6.31 -14.88 -6.65
CA ASP A 32 5.87 -15.46 -7.92
C ASP A 32 4.36 -15.30 -8.18
N LEU A 33 3.78 -14.19 -7.71
CA LEU A 33 2.39 -13.85 -7.97
C LEU A 33 2.29 -13.17 -9.34
N PRO A 34 1.24 -13.45 -10.14
CA PRO A 34 0.98 -12.69 -11.35
C PRO A 34 0.76 -11.22 -11.00
N SER A 35 1.42 -10.35 -11.76
CA SER A 35 1.42 -8.90 -11.51
C SER A 35 -0.01 -8.34 -11.46
N GLY A 36 -0.25 -7.53 -10.42
CA GLY A 36 -1.50 -6.81 -10.20
C GLY A 36 -2.57 -7.59 -9.44
N TYR A 37 -2.34 -8.83 -9.00
CA TYR A 37 -3.34 -9.58 -8.22
C TYR A 37 -3.78 -8.83 -6.96
N ILE A 38 -2.85 -8.35 -6.15
CA ILE A 38 -3.15 -7.72 -4.85
C ILE A 38 -3.93 -6.42 -5.08
N ASN A 39 -3.49 -5.59 -6.01
CA ASN A 39 -4.18 -4.35 -6.37
C ASN A 39 -5.58 -4.63 -6.94
N TRP A 40 -5.69 -5.64 -7.81
CA TRP A 40 -6.97 -6.07 -8.36
C TRP A 40 -7.90 -6.56 -7.24
N ASN A 41 -7.39 -7.33 -6.27
CA ASN A 41 -8.17 -7.85 -5.15
C ASN A 41 -8.71 -6.71 -4.27
N ILE A 42 -7.86 -5.76 -3.88
CA ILE A 42 -8.25 -4.57 -3.11
C ILE A 42 -9.36 -3.79 -3.83
N TYR A 43 -9.21 -3.57 -5.15
CA TYR A 43 -10.20 -2.84 -5.95
C TYR A 43 -11.54 -3.58 -6.07
N HIS A 44 -11.49 -4.89 -6.38
CA HIS A 44 -12.67 -5.72 -6.63
C HIS A 44 -13.31 -6.30 -5.36
N GLY A 45 -12.69 -6.10 -4.19
CA GLY A 45 -13.25 -6.51 -2.91
C GLY A 45 -14.66 -5.97 -2.70
N GLY A 46 -15.52 -6.72 -2.03
CA GLY A 46 -16.88 -6.29 -1.72
C GLY A 46 -16.91 -5.06 -0.81
N GLN A 47 -18.07 -4.41 -0.67
CA GLN A 47 -18.23 -3.26 0.23
C GLN A 47 -17.83 -3.59 1.68
N ASN A 48 -17.97 -4.86 2.08
CA ASN A 48 -17.61 -5.38 3.39
C ASN A 48 -16.16 -5.88 3.50
N SER A 49 -15.31 -5.68 2.47
CA SER A 49 -13.87 -5.96 2.61
C SER A 49 -13.26 -5.07 3.68
N ALA A 50 -12.28 -5.59 4.42
CA ALA A 50 -11.61 -4.89 5.50
C ALA A 50 -10.95 -3.60 5.00
N TRP A 51 -10.37 -3.63 3.79
CA TRP A 51 -9.79 -2.44 3.17
C TRP A 51 -10.81 -1.32 2.95
N LYS A 52 -11.97 -1.64 2.35
CA LYS A 52 -13.01 -0.64 2.08
C LYS A 52 -13.68 -0.13 3.36
N GLN A 53 -13.89 -0.99 4.36
CA GLN A 53 -14.37 -0.57 5.68
C GLN A 53 -13.38 0.37 6.37
N LEU A 54 -12.07 0.09 6.24
CA LEU A 54 -11.02 0.95 6.77
C LEU A 54 -10.99 2.32 6.07
N GLU A 55 -11.08 2.34 4.74
CA GLU A 55 -11.15 3.58 3.93
C GLU A 55 -12.36 4.46 4.30
N ARG A 56 -13.49 3.84 4.66
CA ARG A 56 -14.70 4.53 5.14
C ARG A 56 -14.66 4.85 6.64
N ASN A 57 -13.59 4.48 7.35
CA ASN A 57 -13.43 4.67 8.78
C ASN A 57 -14.54 3.98 9.60
N GLU A 58 -15.02 2.83 9.14
CA GLU A 58 -16.03 2.00 9.82
C GLU A 58 -15.38 1.06 10.86
N ILE A 59 -14.14 0.65 10.62
CA ILE A 59 -13.34 -0.18 11.53
C ILE A 59 -12.00 0.51 11.85
N PRO A 60 -11.44 0.29 13.06
CA PRO A 60 -10.09 0.75 13.39
C PRO A 60 -9.00 -0.06 12.67
N MET A 61 -7.84 0.55 12.46
CA MET A 61 -6.62 -0.13 11.99
C MET A 61 -5.96 -0.90 13.15
N ASP A 62 -6.53 -2.04 13.51
CA ASP A 62 -6.05 -2.94 14.56
C ASP A 62 -5.90 -4.39 14.06
N ASP A 63 -5.72 -5.35 14.98
CA ASP A 63 -5.59 -6.76 14.62
C ASP A 63 -6.85 -7.33 13.94
N GLY A 64 -8.03 -6.77 14.21
CA GLY A 64 -9.28 -7.13 13.52
C GLY A 64 -9.24 -6.73 12.04
N PHE A 65 -8.78 -5.51 11.74
CA PHE A 65 -8.52 -5.10 10.36
C PHE A 65 -7.51 -6.03 9.67
N PHE A 66 -6.38 -6.34 10.31
CA PHE A 66 -5.36 -7.19 9.69
C PHE A 66 -5.84 -8.62 9.45
N HIS A 67 -6.69 -9.16 10.33
CA HIS A 67 -7.32 -10.46 10.13
C HIS A 67 -8.28 -10.44 8.93
N GLY A 68 -9.14 -9.43 8.83
CA GLY A 68 -10.05 -9.28 7.70
C GLY A 68 -9.31 -9.06 6.38
N PHE A 69 -8.28 -8.22 6.38
CA PHE A 69 -7.47 -7.95 5.19
C PHE A 69 -6.70 -9.19 4.73
N HIS A 70 -6.20 -10.00 5.67
CA HIS A 70 -5.64 -11.31 5.36
C HIS A 70 -6.67 -12.23 4.72
N ALA A 71 -7.89 -12.31 5.24
CA ALA A 71 -8.94 -13.13 4.65
C ALA A 71 -9.32 -12.67 3.23
N ASP A 72 -9.41 -11.36 2.99
CA ASP A 72 -9.74 -10.80 1.69
C ASP A 72 -8.69 -11.14 0.61
N LEU A 73 -7.39 -10.94 0.92
CA LEU A 73 -6.31 -11.21 -0.04
C LEU A 73 -6.13 -12.71 -0.34
N ASN A 74 -6.48 -13.57 0.62
CA ASN A 74 -6.32 -15.01 0.53
C ASN A 74 -7.62 -15.74 0.12
N ASN A 75 -8.65 -15.01 -0.31
CA ASN A 75 -9.91 -15.61 -0.75
C ASN A 75 -9.71 -16.40 -2.07
N PRO A 76 -9.93 -17.74 -2.09
CA PRO A 76 -9.74 -18.55 -3.29
C PRO A 76 -10.65 -18.16 -4.46
N ASP A 77 -11.86 -17.67 -4.19
CA ASP A 77 -12.80 -17.27 -5.24
C ASP A 77 -12.31 -16.00 -5.96
N MET A 78 -11.74 -15.05 -5.20
CA MET A 78 -11.11 -13.85 -5.76
C MET A 78 -9.90 -14.21 -6.62
N TRP A 79 -9.08 -15.17 -6.17
CA TRP A 79 -7.95 -15.68 -6.92
C TRP A 79 -8.37 -16.33 -8.24
N VAL A 80 -9.31 -17.27 -8.19
CA VAL A 80 -9.83 -17.95 -9.40
C VAL A 80 -10.45 -16.94 -10.36
N ARG A 81 -11.18 -15.95 -9.85
CA ARG A 81 -11.76 -14.88 -10.67
C ARG A 81 -10.67 -14.05 -11.35
N PHE A 82 -9.64 -13.63 -10.62
CA PHE A 82 -8.50 -12.90 -11.20
C PHE A 82 -7.81 -13.70 -12.30
N LEU A 83 -7.48 -14.96 -12.06
CA LEU A 83 -6.83 -15.82 -13.05
C LEU A 83 -7.67 -15.95 -14.32
N LYS A 84 -9.00 -16.15 -14.18
CA LYS A 84 -9.92 -16.21 -15.32
C LYS A 84 -9.96 -14.89 -16.09
N GLU A 85 -10.09 -13.76 -15.41
CA GLU A 85 -10.11 -12.43 -16.05
C GLU A 85 -8.78 -12.11 -16.77
N LYS A 86 -7.66 -12.66 -16.29
CA LYS A 86 -6.34 -12.50 -16.90
C LYS A 86 -5.98 -13.58 -17.93
N GLY A 87 -6.85 -14.56 -18.16
CA GLY A 87 -6.56 -15.69 -19.07
C GLY A 87 -5.39 -16.55 -18.62
N LEU A 88 -5.13 -16.61 -17.31
CA LEU A 88 -4.04 -17.38 -16.71
C LEU A 88 -4.51 -18.79 -16.34
N ALA A 89 -3.57 -19.74 -16.31
CA ALA A 89 -3.85 -21.11 -15.88
C ALA A 89 -4.29 -21.14 -14.41
N LEU A 90 -5.31 -21.95 -14.10
CA LEU A 90 -5.75 -22.14 -12.73
C LEU A 90 -4.63 -22.75 -11.89
N SER A 91 -4.39 -22.16 -10.73
CA SER A 91 -3.41 -22.59 -9.74
C SER A 91 -3.98 -22.43 -8.34
N PRO A 92 -3.43 -23.15 -7.33
CA PRO A 92 -3.82 -22.94 -5.94
C PRO A 92 -3.63 -21.47 -5.51
N ALA A 93 -4.51 -20.97 -4.66
CA ALA A 93 -4.39 -19.62 -4.13
C ALA A 93 -3.10 -19.48 -3.30
N PRO A 94 -2.34 -18.40 -3.49
CA PRO A 94 -1.14 -18.15 -2.70
C PRO A 94 -1.50 -17.77 -1.25
N LEU A 95 -0.56 -17.96 -0.32
CA LEU A 95 -0.66 -17.41 1.02
C LEU A 95 0.03 -16.04 1.09
N ILE A 96 -0.74 -14.98 1.31
CA ILE A 96 -0.29 -13.59 1.37
C ILE A 96 -0.23 -13.12 2.82
N ASP A 97 0.95 -12.63 3.24
CA ASP A 97 1.18 -11.98 4.52
C ASP A 97 0.68 -10.53 4.49
N ALA A 98 -0.63 -10.36 4.64
CA ALA A 98 -1.30 -9.07 4.51
C ALA A 98 -0.82 -8.01 5.51
N LYS A 99 -0.48 -8.42 6.75
CA LYS A 99 0.00 -7.50 7.78
C LYS A 99 1.40 -6.99 7.45
N TRP A 100 2.32 -7.89 7.04
CA TRP A 100 3.64 -7.47 6.59
C TRP A 100 3.55 -6.54 5.37
N LEU A 101 2.76 -6.95 4.36
CA LEU A 101 2.56 -6.19 3.13
C LEU A 101 2.04 -4.78 3.42
N PHE A 102 1.04 -4.66 4.30
CA PHE A 102 0.50 -3.37 4.71
C PHE A 102 1.59 -2.45 5.27
N TRP A 103 2.39 -2.94 6.21
CA TRP A 103 3.45 -2.13 6.79
C TRP A 103 4.55 -1.81 5.81
N GLU A 104 4.84 -2.70 4.86
CA GLU A 104 5.81 -2.44 3.80
C GLU A 104 5.32 -1.34 2.84
N MET A 105 4.04 -1.35 2.47
CA MET A 105 3.41 -0.23 1.74
C MET A 105 3.59 1.09 2.49
N MET A 106 3.30 1.11 3.81
CA MET A 106 3.48 2.32 4.61
C MET A 106 4.96 2.74 4.70
N ARG A 107 5.88 1.77 4.78
CA ARG A 107 7.32 2.02 4.88
C ARG A 107 7.87 2.71 3.63
N VAL A 108 7.47 2.24 2.45
CA VAL A 108 7.85 2.79 1.14
C VAL A 108 7.27 4.20 0.96
N SER A 109 6.02 4.43 1.36
CA SER A 109 5.33 5.73 1.28
C SER A 109 5.82 6.79 2.28
N ARG A 110 7.04 6.66 2.82
CA ARG A 110 7.69 7.68 3.66
C ARG A 110 8.67 8.56 2.89
N GLU A 111 9.10 8.10 1.73
CA GLU A 111 10.04 8.83 0.90
C GLU A 111 9.29 9.95 0.16
N ILE A 112 9.59 11.20 0.53
CA ILE A 112 9.01 12.40 -0.08
C ILE A 112 9.71 12.68 -1.41
N ASP A 113 8.93 12.98 -2.44
CA ASP A 113 9.47 13.46 -3.71
C ASP A 113 10.02 14.89 -3.55
N PRO A 114 11.32 15.11 -3.80
CA PRO A 114 11.96 16.42 -3.57
C PRO A 114 11.46 17.50 -4.54
N TYR A 115 11.04 17.15 -5.75
CA TYR A 115 10.49 18.10 -6.72
C TYR A 115 9.09 18.54 -6.31
N MET A 116 8.25 17.61 -5.86
CA MET A 116 6.92 17.95 -5.36
C MET A 116 7.00 18.76 -4.07
N LEU A 117 7.93 18.45 -3.18
CA LEU A 117 8.21 19.28 -2.01
C LEU A 117 8.58 20.72 -2.39
N ASN A 118 9.49 20.89 -3.37
CA ASN A 118 9.89 22.20 -3.86
C ASN A 118 8.71 22.96 -4.50
N ALA A 119 7.89 22.28 -5.31
CA ALA A 119 6.70 22.87 -5.93
C ALA A 119 5.68 23.35 -4.89
N ILE A 120 5.42 22.53 -3.86
CA ILE A 120 4.52 22.88 -2.75
C ILE A 120 5.07 24.10 -1.98
N GLN A 121 6.38 24.17 -1.74
CA GLN A 121 7.02 25.31 -1.07
C GLN A 121 6.85 26.59 -1.88
N LYS A 122 7.15 26.57 -3.19
CA LYS A 122 6.96 27.71 -4.08
C LYS A 122 5.50 28.17 -4.14
N LEU A 123 4.55 27.25 -4.27
CA LEU A 123 3.13 27.59 -4.26
C LEU A 123 2.71 28.25 -2.93
N ARG A 124 3.24 27.77 -1.81
CA ARG A 124 2.97 28.34 -0.48
C ARG A 124 3.51 29.77 -0.34
N GLU A 125 4.71 30.02 -0.87
CA GLU A 125 5.33 31.36 -0.87
C GLU A 125 4.50 32.39 -1.62
N THR A 126 3.80 32.00 -2.69
CA THR A 126 2.95 32.94 -3.45
C THR A 126 1.77 33.47 -2.63
N ARG A 127 1.30 32.73 -1.61
CA ARG A 127 0.07 33.00 -0.86
C ARG A 127 -1.20 33.18 -1.72
N LYS A 128 -1.15 32.80 -3.00
CA LYS A 128 -2.26 32.93 -3.95
C LYS A 128 -3.28 31.81 -3.83
N TYR A 129 -2.86 30.64 -3.33
CA TYR A 129 -3.64 29.42 -3.34
C TYR A 129 -3.83 28.85 -1.94
N ARG A 130 -5.00 28.26 -1.69
CA ARG A 130 -5.20 27.34 -0.57
C ARG A 130 -4.61 25.99 -0.94
N LEU A 131 -3.72 25.46 -0.11
CA LEU A 131 -3.10 24.14 -0.33
C LEU A 131 -3.78 23.11 0.57
N GLY A 132 -4.10 21.95 0.01
CA GLY A 132 -4.64 20.82 0.76
C GLY A 132 -4.12 19.48 0.24
N GLU A 133 -4.36 18.43 1.03
CA GLU A 133 -4.07 17.05 0.65
C GLU A 133 -5.38 16.32 0.36
N ALA A 134 -5.38 15.51 -0.70
CA ALA A 134 -6.38 14.49 -0.96
C ALA A 134 -5.80 13.16 -0.46
N LEU A 135 -6.49 12.55 0.48
CA LEU A 135 -6.10 11.26 1.06
C LEU A 135 -7.30 10.32 0.99
N LEU A 136 -7.11 9.12 0.44
CA LEU A 136 -7.90 7.97 0.89
C LEU A 136 -7.48 7.72 2.34
N GLN A 137 -8.34 8.06 3.31
CA GLN A 137 -7.93 8.17 4.71
C GLN A 137 -7.91 6.82 5.43
N CYS A 138 -6.74 6.50 5.98
CA CYS A 138 -6.61 5.91 7.31
C CYS A 138 -6.37 7.08 8.29
N LYS A 139 -7.43 7.66 8.87
CA LYS A 139 -7.23 8.72 9.88
C LYS A 139 -6.79 8.07 11.20
N PRO A 140 -5.66 8.47 11.81
CA PRO A 140 -5.49 8.20 13.23
C PRO A 140 -6.65 8.90 13.97
N GLN A 141 -7.39 8.13 14.77
CA GLN A 141 -8.47 8.64 15.59
C GLN A 141 -7.94 9.80 16.45
N LYS A 142 -8.41 11.02 16.15
CA LYS A 142 -8.02 12.33 16.70
C LYS A 142 -6.65 12.88 16.25
N ALA A 143 -6.63 13.79 15.26
CA ALA A 143 -5.83 15.03 15.28
C ALA A 143 -5.93 15.83 13.96
N SER A 144 -6.26 17.11 14.09
CA SER A 144 -6.23 18.16 13.06
C SER A 144 -4.88 18.24 12.34
N ILE A 145 -4.91 18.37 11.01
CA ILE A 145 -3.72 18.40 10.13
C ILE A 145 -3.15 19.83 9.98
N ALA A 146 -3.61 20.79 10.79
CA ALA A 146 -3.29 22.21 10.57
C ALA A 146 -1.87 22.65 10.99
N ARG A 147 -1.00 21.79 11.53
CA ARG A 147 0.33 22.23 11.99
C ARG A 147 1.43 21.21 11.69
N ALA A 148 2.48 21.70 11.03
CA ALA A 148 3.68 21.00 10.57
C ALA A 148 3.42 20.02 9.41
N GLY A 149 4.32 19.98 8.43
CA GLY A 149 4.26 19.17 7.20
C GLY A 149 4.36 17.66 7.44
N HIS A 150 3.53 17.13 8.33
CA HIS A 150 3.41 15.72 8.68
C HIS A 150 2.23 15.12 7.93
N PHE A 151 2.53 14.55 6.76
CA PHE A 151 1.59 13.77 5.96
C PHE A 151 1.08 12.54 6.74
N ALA A 152 -0.14 12.09 6.46
CA ALA A 152 -0.80 11.01 7.19
C ALA A 152 0.04 9.71 7.27
N TYR A 153 0.77 9.36 6.20
CA TYR A 153 1.68 8.22 6.18
C TYR A 153 2.80 8.32 7.23
N HIS A 154 3.32 9.53 7.47
CA HIS A 154 4.31 9.76 8.51
C HIS A 154 3.74 9.46 9.90
N ARG A 155 2.46 9.79 10.13
CA ARG A 155 1.75 9.49 11.39
C ARG A 155 1.41 8.01 11.56
N ILE A 156 1.05 7.31 10.49
CA ILE A 156 0.81 5.85 10.51
C ILE A 156 2.13 5.11 10.74
N ALA A 157 3.22 5.56 10.12
CA ALA A 157 4.54 4.97 10.30
C ALA A 157 5.05 5.02 11.75
N HIS A 158 4.65 6.01 12.55
CA HIS A 158 4.97 6.05 13.99
C HIS A 158 4.27 4.93 14.79
N ARG A 159 3.23 4.29 14.25
CA ARG A 159 2.59 3.11 14.83
C ARG A 159 3.22 1.79 14.35
N MET A 160 4.17 1.83 13.43
CA MET A 160 4.86 0.64 12.96
C MET A 160 5.65 0.04 14.14
N PRO A 161 5.45 -1.25 14.48
CA PRO A 161 6.24 -1.88 15.51
C PRO A 161 7.73 -1.90 15.10
N PRO A 162 8.67 -1.70 16.05
CA PRO A 162 10.11 -1.53 15.80
C PRO A 162 10.77 -2.70 15.06
N SER A 163 10.11 -3.86 15.03
CA SER A 163 10.31 -4.88 14.02
C SER A 163 8.94 -5.44 13.66
N VAL A 164 8.44 -5.16 12.44
CA VAL A 164 7.47 -6.06 11.82
C VAL A 164 8.26 -7.34 11.52
N GLY A 165 8.33 -8.22 12.52
CA GLY A 165 8.98 -9.51 12.36
C GLY A 165 8.29 -10.23 11.21
N ARG A 166 9.06 -10.57 10.17
CA ARG A 166 8.59 -11.45 9.09
C ARG A 166 7.90 -12.66 9.71
N SER A 167 6.71 -13.03 9.21
CA SER A 167 6.07 -14.29 9.59
C SER A 167 7.05 -15.45 9.40
N GLU A 168 6.88 -16.54 10.16
CA GLU A 168 7.71 -17.74 9.96
C GLU A 168 7.69 -18.22 8.51
N HIS A 169 6.55 -18.02 7.82
CA HIS A 169 6.37 -18.28 6.40
C HIS A 169 7.34 -17.45 5.55
N SER A 170 7.37 -16.12 5.72
CA SER A 170 8.33 -15.22 5.05
C SER A 170 9.79 -15.56 5.39
N ARG A 171 10.10 -15.95 6.64
CA ARG A 171 11.46 -16.34 7.05
C ARG A 171 11.91 -17.68 6.43
N ARG A 172 10.98 -18.62 6.21
CA ARG A 172 11.26 -19.90 5.53
C ARG A 172 11.52 -19.70 4.03
N LEU A 173 10.78 -18.79 3.39
CA LEU A 173 10.97 -18.43 1.98
C LEU A 173 12.31 -17.73 1.71
N ASP A 174 12.72 -16.79 2.56
CA ASP A 174 14.08 -16.19 2.49
C ASP A 174 15.19 -17.24 2.62
N LYS A 175 14.98 -18.29 3.43
CA LYS A 175 15.92 -19.41 3.56
C LYS A 175 16.00 -20.24 2.28
N GLN A 176 14.91 -20.40 1.54
CA GLN A 176 14.89 -21.09 0.24
C GLN A 176 15.53 -20.24 -0.87
N LEU A 177 15.32 -18.93 -0.87
CA LEU A 177 15.89 -17.98 -1.84
C LEU A 177 17.38 -17.66 -1.61
N ARG A 178 17.93 -17.97 -0.42
CA ARG A 178 19.35 -17.77 -0.07
C ARG A 178 20.22 -19.03 -0.22
N LEU A 179 19.70 -20.14 -0.76
CA LEU A 179 20.53 -21.30 -1.07
C LEU A 179 21.35 -21.04 -2.35
N PRO A 180 22.69 -21.06 -2.30
CA PRO A 180 23.49 -20.98 -3.51
C PRO A 180 23.48 -22.32 -4.26
N GLY A 181 23.13 -22.27 -5.56
CA GLY A 181 23.56 -23.24 -6.55
C GLY A 181 22.48 -24.18 -7.11
N ARG A 182 22.04 -23.90 -8.35
CA ARG A 182 21.71 -24.98 -9.29
C ARG A 182 23.00 -25.72 -9.64
N PRO A 183 22.99 -27.06 -9.79
CA PRO A 183 24.12 -27.77 -10.38
C PRO A 183 24.24 -27.40 -11.86
N SER A 184 25.45 -27.04 -12.29
CA SER A 184 25.81 -26.93 -13.69
C SER A 184 25.73 -28.30 -14.35
N LEU A 185 24.82 -28.49 -15.30
CA LEU A 185 24.85 -29.64 -16.20
C LEU A 185 25.73 -29.28 -17.41
N SER A 186 27.01 -29.62 -17.29
CA SER A 186 27.87 -29.92 -18.44
C SER A 186 27.84 -31.42 -18.66
N GLY A 187 27.40 -31.83 -19.84
CA GLY A 187 27.44 -33.18 -20.39
C GLY A 187 27.28 -33.08 -21.89
#